data_AF-A0A327NZX0-F1
#
_entry.id   AF-A0A327NZX0-F1
#
_cell.length_a   1.000
_cell.length_b   1.000
_cell.length_c   1.000
_cell.angle_alpha   90.00
_cell.angle_beta   90.00
_cell.angle_gamma   90.00
#
_symmetry.space_group_name_H-M   'P 1'
#
loop_
_entity.id
_entity.type
_entity.pdbx_description
1 polymer ?
#
loop_
_entity_poly.entity_id
_entity_poly.type
_entity_poly.pdbx_seq_one_letter_code
_entity_poly.pdbx_strand_id
1 'polypeptide(L)'
;MQNLSYESLQAEYAWMLVSDQLQQRNNVLAKSISHMELSAKELPMASRLIILRYHLKMSLRQLTQAARQQKPESQTGNRLADQWQHIHQLFFLLRQIDNELGRATTENQTLRSWMKSLDGRVYRSSLVHLN
;
A
#
# COMPACT_ATOMS: atom_id res chain seq x y z
N MET A 1 14.39 31.18 -4.39
CA MET A 1 13.77 30.25 -3.41
C MET A 1 12.31 30.09 -3.79
N GLN A 2 11.84 28.89 -4.11
CA GLN A 2 10.41 28.64 -4.31
C GLN A 2 9.74 28.66 -2.94
N ASN A 3 8.71 29.49 -2.75
CA ASN A 3 7.93 29.52 -1.52
C ASN A 3 7.01 28.27 -1.51
N LEU A 4 7.43 27.23 -0.79
CA LEU A 4 6.59 26.06 -0.52
C LEU A 4 5.51 26.48 0.49
N SER A 5 4.24 26.22 0.16
CA SER A 5 3.15 26.42 1.12
C SER A 5 3.14 25.30 2.16
N TYR A 6 2.64 25.61 3.35
CA TYR A 6 2.45 24.59 4.39
C TYR A 6 1.59 23.42 3.92
N GLU A 7 0.54 23.70 3.13
CA GLU A 7 -0.35 22.68 2.57
C GLU A 7 0.36 21.78 1.53
N SER A 8 1.31 22.33 0.77
CA SER A 8 2.16 21.55 -0.15
C SER A 8 3.05 20.57 0.63
N LEU A 9 3.64 21.00 1.75
CA LEU A 9 4.44 20.11 2.61
C LEU A 9 3.57 19.00 3.23
N GLN A 10 2.34 19.33 3.64
CA GLN A 10 1.39 18.32 4.14
C GLN A 10 1.02 17.29 3.08
N ALA A 11 0.76 17.72 1.84
CA ALA A 11 0.46 16.83 0.73
C ALA A 11 1.64 15.89 0.43
N GLU A 12 2.88 16.41 0.41
CA GLU A 12 4.09 15.59 0.24
C GLU A 12 4.27 14.56 1.36
N TYR A 13 4.06 14.97 2.61
CA TYR A 13 4.13 14.07 3.75
C TYR A 13 3.05 12.97 3.67
N ALA A 14 1.82 13.33 3.33
CA ALA A 14 0.73 12.37 3.16
C ALA A 14 1.00 11.39 2.01
N TRP A 15 1.53 11.87 0.88
CA TRP A 15 1.98 11.03 -0.22
C TRP A 15 3.00 9.99 0.25
N MET A 16 4.03 10.43 0.97
CA MET A 16 5.09 9.57 1.47
C MET A 16 4.52 8.48 2.37
N LEU A 17 3.69 8.84 3.35
CA LEU A 17 3.08 7.91 4.29
C LEU A 17 2.22 6.84 3.58
N VAL A 18 1.32 7.27 2.69
CA VAL A 18 0.42 6.33 2.01
C VAL A 18 1.19 5.41 1.06
N SER A 19 2.23 5.93 0.38
CA SER A 19 3.10 5.13 -0.48
C SER A 19 3.87 4.07 0.30
N ASP A 20 4.40 4.42 1.48
CA ASP A 20 5.09 3.46 2.35
C ASP A 20 4.12 2.36 2.83
N GLN A 21 2.92 2.72 3.26
CA GLN A 21 1.89 1.74 3.67
C GLN A 21 1.53 0.78 2.51
N LEU A 22 1.33 1.29 1.29
CA LEU A 22 1.07 0.45 0.11
C LEU A 22 2.23 -0.51 -0.18
N GLN A 23 3.48 -0.03 -0.04
CA GLN A 23 4.67 -0.86 -0.22
C GLN A 23 4.78 -1.93 0.86
N GLN A 24 4.47 -1.59 2.11
CA GLN A 24 4.38 -2.56 3.21
C GLN A 24 3.33 -3.64 2.89
N ARG A 25 2.14 -3.28 2.38
CA ARG A 25 1.12 -4.28 1.99
C ARG A 25 1.55 -5.15 0.84
N ASN A 26 2.23 -4.61 -0.16
CA ASN A 26 2.84 -5.40 -1.23
C ASN A 26 3.85 -6.43 -0.68
N ASN A 27 4.66 -6.05 0.31
CA ASN A 27 5.60 -6.95 0.96
C ASN A 27 4.91 -8.04 1.79
N VAL A 28 3.86 -7.68 2.55
CA VAL A 28 3.04 -8.64 3.30
C VAL A 28 2.40 -9.65 2.35
N LEU A 29 1.78 -9.18 1.27
CA LEU A 29 1.19 -10.05 0.25
C LEU A 29 2.23 -11.01 -0.34
N ALA A 30 3.42 -10.50 -0.70
CA ALA A 30 4.49 -11.34 -1.24
C ALA A 30 4.90 -12.46 -0.26
N LYS A 31 5.13 -12.11 1.01
CA LYS A 31 5.51 -13.08 2.06
C LYS A 31 4.40 -14.10 2.32
N SER A 32 3.15 -13.66 2.36
CA SER A 32 1.99 -14.53 2.56
C SER A 32 1.77 -15.48 1.40
N ILE A 33 1.93 -15.03 0.15
CA ILE A 33 1.89 -15.89 -1.04
C ILE A 33 2.94 -17.00 -0.92
N SER A 34 4.21 -16.63 -0.70
CA SER A 34 5.29 -17.61 -0.57
C SER A 34 5.06 -18.61 0.56
N HIS A 35 4.44 -18.17 1.67
CA HIS A 35 4.09 -19.07 2.76
C HIS A 35 2.95 -20.04 2.40
N MET A 36 1.91 -19.56 1.72
CA MET A 36 0.77 -20.41 1.29
C MET A 36 1.21 -21.42 0.21
N GLU A 37 2.11 -21.04 -0.70
CA GLU A 37 2.60 -21.92 -1.77
C GLU A 37 3.34 -23.17 -1.27
N LEU A 38 3.75 -23.20 0.00
CA LEU A 38 4.39 -24.37 0.63
C LEU A 38 3.44 -25.57 0.78
N SER A 39 2.12 -25.37 0.66
CA SER A 39 1.14 -26.43 0.87
C SER A 39 0.10 -26.46 -0.24
N ALA A 40 -0.08 -27.62 -0.88
CA ALA A 40 -1.03 -27.81 -1.97
C ALA A 40 -2.48 -27.41 -1.59
N LYS A 41 -2.88 -27.65 -0.33
CA LYS A 41 -4.21 -27.28 0.19
C LYS A 41 -4.44 -25.76 0.27
N GLU A 42 -3.38 -24.98 0.34
CA GLU A 42 -3.43 -23.51 0.47
C GLU A 42 -3.27 -22.80 -0.88
N LEU A 43 -3.03 -23.55 -1.98
CA LEU A 43 -2.87 -22.98 -3.32
C LEU A 43 -4.04 -22.09 -3.75
N PRO A 44 -5.33 -22.43 -3.49
CA PRO A 44 -6.43 -21.52 -3.83
C PRO A 44 -6.30 -20.14 -3.15
N MET A 45 -5.86 -20.12 -1.89
CA MET A 45 -5.62 -18.87 -1.16
C MET A 45 -4.39 -18.14 -1.70
N ALA A 46 -3.30 -18.87 -1.99
CA ALA A 46 -2.12 -18.30 -2.65
C ALA A 46 -2.48 -17.60 -3.97
N SER A 47 -3.26 -18.25 -4.83
CA SER A 47 -3.74 -17.67 -6.10
C SER A 47 -4.57 -16.40 -5.89
N ARG A 48 -5.47 -16.38 -4.91
CA ARG A 48 -6.25 -15.17 -4.58
C ARG A 48 -5.34 -14.02 -4.13
N LEU A 49 -4.33 -14.29 -3.30
CA LEU A 49 -3.38 -13.28 -2.87
C LEU A 49 -2.47 -12.79 -4.01
N ILE A 50 -2.10 -13.68 -4.96
CA ILE A 50 -1.39 -13.31 -6.18
C ILE A 50 -2.19 -12.31 -7.00
N ILE A 51 -3.49 -12.59 -7.21
CA ILE A 51 -4.41 -11.70 -7.95
C ILE A 51 -4.50 -10.35 -7.23
N LEU A 52 -4.69 -10.34 -5.91
CA LEU A 52 -4.75 -9.11 -5.11
C LEU A 52 -3.46 -8.29 -5.23
N ARG A 53 -2.29 -8.94 -5.14
CA ARG A 53 -0.98 -8.29 -5.30
C ARG A 53 -0.76 -7.75 -6.71
N TYR A 54 -1.23 -8.47 -7.72
CA TYR A 54 -1.20 -7.99 -9.10
C TYR A 54 -2.02 -6.70 -9.25
N HIS A 55 -3.25 -6.66 -8.74
CA HIS A 55 -4.08 -5.46 -8.77
C HIS A 55 -3.43 -4.29 -8.05
N LEU A 56 -2.87 -4.49 -6.85
CA LEU A 56 -2.10 -3.47 -6.15
C LEU A 56 -0.99 -2.88 -7.03
N LYS A 57 -0.14 -3.73 -7.62
CA LYS A 57 0.99 -3.27 -8.45
C LYS A 57 0.52 -2.52 -9.69
N MET A 58 -0.54 -2.99 -10.34
CA MET A 58 -1.05 -2.38 -11.57
C MET A 58 -1.74 -1.04 -11.28
N SER A 59 -2.60 -0.98 -10.27
CA SER A 59 -3.25 0.27 -9.84
C SER A 59 -2.22 1.30 -9.39
N LEU A 60 -1.22 0.90 -8.60
CA LEU A 60 -0.15 1.81 -8.18
C LEU A 60 0.66 2.34 -9.37
N ARG A 61 0.96 1.49 -10.36
CA ARG A 61 1.64 1.92 -11.59
C ARG A 61 0.81 2.93 -12.37
N GLN A 62 -0.48 2.66 -12.55
CA GLN A 62 -1.41 3.55 -13.27
C GLN A 62 -1.52 4.91 -12.57
N LEU A 63 -1.72 4.89 -11.25
CA LEU A 63 -1.77 6.10 -10.43
C LEU A 63 -0.46 6.89 -10.54
N THR A 64 0.69 6.24 -10.38
CA THR A 64 1.99 6.91 -10.51
C THR A 64 2.19 7.52 -11.90
N GLN A 65 1.74 6.84 -12.96
CA GLN A 65 1.80 7.37 -14.32
C GLN A 65 0.89 8.59 -14.50
N ALA A 66 -0.34 8.54 -13.99
CA ALA A 66 -1.29 9.66 -14.05
C ALA A 66 -0.74 10.90 -13.33
N ALA A 67 -0.14 10.73 -12.14
CA ALA A 67 0.49 11.83 -11.41
C ALA A 67 1.66 12.46 -12.18
N ARG A 68 2.46 11.66 -12.90
CA ARG A 68 3.57 12.16 -13.72
C ARG A 68 3.13 12.88 -14.99
N GLN A 69 1.94 12.57 -15.51
CA GLN A 69 1.40 13.16 -16.73
C GLN A 69 0.69 14.51 -16.50
N GLN A 70 0.46 14.91 -15.25
CA GLN A 70 -0.07 16.24 -14.92
C GLN A 70 0.92 17.32 -15.38
N LYS A 71 0.56 18.05 -16.43
CA LYS A 71 1.41 19.09 -17.03
C LYS A 71 1.69 20.24 -16.04
N PRO A 72 2.86 20.88 -16.09
CA PRO A 72 3.23 22.00 -15.21
C PRO A 72 2.38 23.28 -15.38
N GLU A 73 1.53 23.38 -16.41
CA GLU A 73 0.79 24.59 -16.77
C GLU A 73 -0.53 24.80 -16.00
N SER A 74 -0.91 23.89 -15.09
CA SER A 74 -2.08 24.12 -14.24
C SER A 74 -1.81 25.27 -13.26
N GLN A 75 -2.68 26.28 -13.29
CA GLN A 75 -2.68 27.39 -12.33
C GLN A 75 -2.52 26.83 -10.91
N THR A 76 -1.66 27.45 -10.09
CA THR A 76 -1.19 26.95 -8.79
C THR A 76 -2.28 26.41 -7.85
N GLY A 77 -3.50 26.95 -7.90
CA GLY A 77 -4.65 26.45 -7.12
C GLY A 77 -5.14 25.04 -7.54
N ASN A 78 -5.10 24.71 -8.83
CA ASN A 78 -5.49 23.37 -9.30
C ASN A 78 -4.46 22.31 -8.95
N ARG A 79 -3.17 22.68 -8.88
CA ARG A 79 -2.08 21.72 -8.62
C ARG A 79 -2.15 21.08 -7.23
N LEU A 80 -2.49 21.85 -6.20
CA LEU A 80 -2.63 21.31 -4.84
C LEU A 80 -3.86 20.40 -4.73
N ALA A 81 -4.98 20.79 -5.36
CA ALA A 81 -6.18 19.95 -5.41
C ALA A 81 -5.91 18.62 -6.13
N ASP A 82 -5.18 18.66 -7.25
CA ASP A 82 -4.75 17.48 -8.00
C ASP A 82 -3.84 16.56 -7.17
N GLN A 83 -2.90 17.13 -6.40
CA GLN A 83 -2.05 16.37 -5.47
C GLN A 83 -2.88 15.67 -4.40
N TRP A 84 -3.81 16.39 -3.77
CA TRP A 84 -4.72 15.80 -2.78
C TRP A 84 -5.60 14.73 -3.39
N GLN A 85 -6.17 14.94 -4.58
CA GLN A 85 -6.93 13.92 -5.28
C GLN A 85 -6.10 12.65 -5.48
N HIS A 86 -4.84 12.79 -5.87
CA HIS A 86 -3.96 11.65 -6.05
C HIS A 86 -3.71 10.89 -4.74
N ILE A 87 -3.43 11.62 -3.66
CA ILE A 87 -3.24 11.04 -2.32
C ILE A 87 -4.50 10.27 -1.88
N HIS A 88 -5.68 10.82 -2.13
CA HIS A 88 -6.95 10.13 -1.85
C HIS A 88 -7.12 8.85 -2.67
N GLN A 89 -6.70 8.85 -3.95
CA GLN A 89 -6.74 7.64 -4.78
C GLN A 89 -5.81 6.55 -4.24
N LEU A 90 -4.58 6.92 -3.84
CA LEU A 90 -3.64 5.98 -3.20
C LEU A 90 -4.20 5.45 -1.87
N PHE A 91 -4.81 6.31 -1.07
CA PHE A 91 -5.40 5.93 0.22
C PHE A 91 -6.61 5.01 0.03
N PHE A 92 -7.44 5.27 -0.97
CA PHE A 92 -8.56 4.40 -1.31
C PHE A 92 -8.08 3.00 -1.74
N LEU A 93 -7.04 2.94 -2.58
CA LEU A 93 -6.39 1.68 -2.96
C LEU A 93 -5.89 0.93 -1.72
N LEU A 94 -5.22 1.63 -0.79
CA LEU A 94 -4.73 1.03 0.46
C LEU A 94 -5.88 0.38 1.25
N ARG A 95 -6.99 1.10 1.42
CA ARG A 95 -8.18 0.57 2.13
C ARG A 95 -8.79 -0.62 1.42
N GLN A 96 -8.83 -0.63 0.08
CA GLN A 96 -9.31 -1.79 -0.67
C GLN A 96 -8.43 -3.02 -0.45
N ILE A 97 -7.11 -2.85 -0.48
CA ILE A 97 -6.16 -3.94 -0.20
C ILE A 97 -6.31 -4.44 1.24
N ASP A 98 -6.39 -3.54 2.22
CA ASP A 98 -6.56 -3.91 3.63
C ASP A 98 -7.88 -4.67 3.85
N ASN A 99 -8.98 -4.22 3.23
CA ASN A 99 -10.27 -4.90 3.32
C ASN A 99 -10.21 -6.32 2.72
N GLU A 100 -9.65 -6.50 1.54
CA GLU A 100 -9.58 -7.82 0.90
C GLU A 100 -8.59 -8.75 1.58
N LEU A 101 -7.46 -8.23 2.08
CA LEU A 101 -6.54 -8.99 2.90
C LEU A 101 -7.19 -9.40 4.24
N GLY A 102 -7.99 -8.52 4.84
CA GLY A 102 -8.78 -8.81 6.04
C GLY A 102 -9.83 -9.91 5.82
N ARG A 103 -10.53 -9.89 4.68
CA ARG A 103 -11.45 -10.95 4.26
C ARG A 103 -10.73 -12.28 4.07
N ALA A 104 -9.66 -12.30 3.29
CA ALA A 104 -8.83 -13.50 3.09
C ALA A 104 -8.32 -14.08 4.42
N THR A 105 -7.90 -13.22 5.35
CA THR A 105 -7.46 -13.59 6.69
C THR A 105 -8.58 -14.14 7.56
N THR A 106 -9.80 -13.64 7.37
CA THR A 106 -10.98 -14.14 8.09
C THR A 106 -11.37 -15.53 7.57
N GLU A 107 -11.28 -15.76 6.27
CA GLU A 107 -11.69 -17.00 5.62
C GLU A 107 -10.65 -18.14 5.74
N ASN A 108 -9.37 -17.82 5.93
CA ASN A 108 -8.30 -18.82 5.98
C ASN A 108 -7.49 -18.78 7.29
N GLN A 109 -7.59 -19.85 8.07
CA GLN A 109 -6.95 -19.96 9.39
C GLN A 109 -5.42 -20.03 9.32
N THR A 110 -4.86 -20.66 8.27
CA THR A 110 -3.42 -20.77 8.06
C THR A 110 -2.82 -19.38 7.82
N LEU A 111 -3.42 -18.62 6.89
CA LEU A 111 -3.07 -17.22 6.60
C LEU A 111 -3.21 -16.34 7.84
N ARG A 112 -4.29 -16.50 8.61
CA ARG A 112 -4.50 -15.74 9.85
C ARG A 112 -3.39 -15.96 10.87
N SER A 113 -3.00 -17.21 11.06
CA SER A 113 -1.93 -17.57 12.00
C SER A 113 -0.59 -17.03 11.53
N TRP A 114 -0.32 -17.10 10.23
CA TRP A 114 0.86 -16.52 9.61
C TRP A 114 0.94 -14.99 9.77
N MET A 115 -0.14 -14.27 9.50
CA MET A 115 -0.22 -12.81 9.64
C MET A 115 0.10 -12.36 11.07
N LYS A 116 -0.48 -13.02 12.08
CA LYS A 116 -0.14 -12.75 13.50
C LYS A 116 1.34 -12.97 13.80
N SER A 117 1.98 -13.95 13.17
CA SER A 117 3.42 -14.20 13.33
C SER A 117 4.32 -13.16 12.65
N LEU A 118 3.81 -12.45 11.64
CA LEU A 118 4.52 -11.37 10.97
C LEU A 118 4.48 -10.08 11.80
N ASP A 119 3.33 -9.74 12.39
CA ASP A 119 3.19 -8.57 13.24
C ASP A 119 4.13 -8.64 14.46
N GLY A 120 4.25 -9.82 15.07
CA GLY A 120 5.22 -10.08 16.14
C GLY A 120 6.69 -9.95 15.72
N ARG A 121 7.00 -10.11 14.42
CA ARG A 121 8.35 -9.93 13.87
C ARG A 121 8.64 -8.48 13.51
N VAL A 122 7.64 -7.72 13.04
CA VAL A 122 7.78 -6.28 12.75
C VAL A 122 8.00 -5.48 14.04
N TYR A 123 7.28 -5.79 15.13
CA TYR A 123 7.51 -5.16 16.44
C TYR A 123 8.93 -5.38 16.99
N ARG A 124 9.57 -6.51 16.66
CA ARG A 124 10.97 -6.78 17.06
C ARG A 124 12.00 -6.03 16.22
N SER A 125 11.68 -5.65 14.97
CA SER A 125 12.64 -4.94 14.10
C SER A 125 12.47 -3.41 14.08
N SER A 126 11.38 -2.88 14.62
CA SER A 126 11.07 -1.43 14.64
C SER A 126 11.39 -0.73 15.96
N LEU A 127 11.76 -1.48 17.01
CA LEU A 127 12.20 -0.95 18.31
C LEU A 127 13.73 -0.75 18.43
N VAL A 128 14.51 -0.89 17.34
CA VAL A 128 15.98 -0.76 17.37
C VAL A 128 16.48 0.64 16.98
N HIS A 129 15.58 1.60 16.70
CA HIS A 129 15.98 2.97 16.31
C HIS A 129 15.39 4.08 17.19
N LEU A 130 14.85 3.76 18.36
CA LEU A 130 14.44 4.76 19.35
C LEU A 130 14.92 4.34 20.74
N ASN A 131 16.23 4.49 20.97
CA ASN A 131 16.85 4.81 22.25
C ASN A 131 18.23 5.39 21.99
#